data_AF-A0A2E6LGT3-F1
#
_entry.id   AF-A0A2E6LGT3-F1
#
_cell.length_a   1.000
_cell.length_b   1.000
_cell.length_c   1.000
_cell.angle_alpha   90.00
_cell.angle_beta   90.00
_cell.angle_gamma   90.00
#
_symmetry.space_group_name_H-M   'P 1'
#
loop_
_entity.id
_entity.type
_entity.pdbx_description
1 polymer ?
#
loop_
_entity_poly.entity_id
_entity_poly.type
_entity_poly.pdbx_seq_one_letter_code
_entity_poly.pdbx_strand_id
1 'polypeptide(L)'
;MIFNRLRAIWKPELYHGWGKKNKFFEGWYYKIISKDQDYAFAFIPGIAMDENGIKQAFIQILDGKKLKSNYIKFPFDEFKPNPSVHDIIIGKNRFKTNSIELNLPDVKGKLIFNDIVPWSKSFFSPGIMGPFSFLPFMECYHGILSMNHSINGELIINKNKINFDCGRGYIEKDWGHSFPLGYVWMQSNHFSKSEISFKLSVAKIPIKGFSFIGFIAGVWVNSELIEFTTYNFSNLRKCSISKEEVSIEMDNNKYKLIVKAIRSKSTKLAAPIQGFMDSKIEESMNSKIDLVLIDKKINKSIIDDIGSSACIEVAGNYSLLLK
;
A
#
# COMPACT_ATOMS: atom_id res chain seq x y z
N MET A 1 19.69 -14.22 -12.42
CA MET A 1 18.23 -14.07 -12.59
C MET A 1 17.41 -15.02 -11.73
N ILE A 2 17.58 -16.35 -11.81
CA ILE A 2 16.79 -17.32 -11.01
C ILE A 2 16.96 -17.12 -9.51
N PHE A 3 18.21 -16.98 -9.02
CA PHE A 3 18.49 -16.70 -7.61
C PHE A 3 17.80 -15.43 -7.09
N ASN A 4 17.75 -14.37 -7.90
CA ASN A 4 17.09 -13.11 -7.52
C ASN A 4 15.57 -13.30 -7.39
N ARG A 5 14.95 -14.06 -8.31
CA ARG A 5 13.52 -14.38 -8.24
C ARG A 5 13.18 -15.18 -6.98
N LEU A 6 13.98 -16.20 -6.68
CA LEU A 6 13.80 -17.02 -5.49
C LEU A 6 13.96 -16.17 -4.23
N ARG A 7 14.99 -15.33 -4.16
CA ARG A 7 15.20 -14.43 -3.01
C ARG A 7 14.03 -13.47 -2.79
N ALA A 8 13.46 -12.92 -3.85
CA ALA A 8 12.36 -11.96 -3.77
C ALA A 8 11.11 -12.57 -3.10
N ILE A 9 10.86 -13.88 -3.26
CA ILE A 9 9.74 -14.58 -2.60
C ILE A 9 9.76 -14.40 -1.08
N TRP A 10 10.94 -14.47 -0.45
CA TRP A 10 11.11 -14.27 1.01
C TRP A 10 11.47 -12.83 1.41
N LYS A 11 11.53 -11.93 0.43
CA LYS A 11 11.84 -10.51 0.62
C LYS A 11 10.93 -9.67 -0.28
N PRO A 12 9.64 -9.51 0.10
CA PRO A 12 8.63 -8.80 -0.70
C PRO A 12 9.07 -7.39 -1.12
N GLU A 13 9.95 -6.75 -0.36
CA GLU A 13 10.50 -5.43 -0.66
C GLU A 13 11.30 -5.38 -1.98
N LEU A 14 11.94 -6.49 -2.38
CA LEU A 14 12.85 -6.56 -3.54
C LEU A 14 12.13 -6.66 -4.87
N TYR A 15 12.74 -6.15 -5.94
CA TYR A 15 12.21 -6.28 -7.30
C TYR A 15 11.85 -7.73 -7.69
N HIS A 16 10.64 -7.95 -8.21
CA HIS A 16 10.10 -9.26 -8.64
C HIS A 16 10.12 -9.45 -10.15
N GLY A 17 10.27 -8.38 -10.93
CA GLY A 17 10.26 -8.44 -12.40
C GLY A 17 11.53 -9.02 -13.06
N TRP A 18 12.40 -9.73 -12.32
CA TRP A 18 13.60 -10.35 -12.88
C TRP A 18 13.25 -11.35 -14.00
N GLY A 19 13.63 -11.02 -15.24
CA GLY A 19 13.36 -11.84 -16.42
C GLY A 19 11.98 -11.67 -17.05
N LYS A 20 11.14 -10.77 -16.52
CA LYS A 20 9.88 -10.40 -17.16
C LYS A 20 10.16 -9.59 -18.42
N LYS A 21 9.38 -9.85 -19.47
CA LYS A 21 9.51 -9.20 -20.78
C LYS A 21 8.30 -8.37 -21.17
N ASN A 22 7.11 -8.75 -20.69
CA ASN A 22 5.82 -8.16 -20.99
C ASN A 22 4.83 -8.47 -19.85
N LYS A 23 3.64 -7.85 -19.90
CA LYS A 23 2.52 -8.04 -18.96
C LYS A 23 2.95 -7.99 -17.50
N PHE A 24 3.69 -6.96 -17.14
CA PHE A 24 4.26 -6.84 -15.80
C PHE A 24 4.30 -5.40 -15.32
N PHE A 25 3.74 -5.14 -14.15
CA PHE A 25 3.97 -3.91 -13.41
C PHE A 25 4.55 -4.23 -12.04
N GLU A 26 5.29 -3.26 -11.49
CA GLU A 26 5.74 -3.30 -10.10
C GLU A 26 5.93 -1.86 -9.62
N GLY A 27 5.36 -1.52 -8.46
CA GLY A 27 5.41 -0.19 -7.90
C GLY A 27 5.48 -0.21 -6.38
N TRP A 28 6.11 0.79 -5.79
CA TRP A 28 6.22 0.97 -4.35
C TRP A 28 5.54 2.26 -3.94
N TYR A 29 4.53 2.18 -3.11
CA TYR A 29 3.75 3.32 -2.63
C TYR A 29 4.35 3.85 -1.32
N TYR A 30 4.92 5.06 -1.36
CA TYR A 30 5.42 5.77 -0.18
C TYR A 30 4.45 6.88 0.22
N LYS A 31 3.65 6.65 1.25
CA LYS A 31 2.81 7.68 1.88
C LYS A 31 3.61 8.46 2.89
N ILE A 32 3.55 9.79 2.78
CA ILE A 32 4.35 10.76 3.54
C ILE A 32 3.42 11.87 3.99
N ILE A 33 3.25 12.02 5.29
CA ILE A 33 2.38 13.04 5.88
C ILE A 33 3.19 13.87 6.88
N SER A 34 3.07 15.19 6.81
CA SER A 34 3.68 16.12 7.77
C SER A 34 3.06 15.98 9.15
N LYS A 35 3.77 16.40 10.20
CA LYS A 35 3.31 16.28 11.60
C LYS A 35 1.93 16.93 11.85
N ASP A 36 1.71 18.09 11.25
CA ASP A 36 0.47 18.87 11.30
C ASP A 36 -0.63 18.32 10.35
N GLN A 37 -0.28 17.36 9.50
CA GLN A 37 -1.13 16.79 8.45
C GLN A 37 -1.60 17.77 7.38
N ASP A 38 -0.97 18.94 7.27
CA ASP A 38 -1.27 19.94 6.23
C ASP A 38 -0.74 19.50 4.86
N TYR A 39 0.25 18.60 4.85
CA TYR A 39 0.85 18.03 3.66
C TYR A 39 0.72 16.50 3.69
N ALA A 40 0.10 15.95 2.65
CA ALA A 40 -0.03 14.50 2.46
C ALA A 40 0.31 14.14 1.02
N PHE A 41 1.39 13.39 0.84
CA PHE A 41 1.89 12.98 -0.46
C PHE A 41 2.00 11.46 -0.56
N ALA A 42 1.80 10.94 -1.77
CA ALA A 42 2.30 9.61 -2.13
C ALA A 42 3.34 9.74 -3.26
N PHE A 43 4.49 9.12 -3.08
CA PHE A 43 5.50 8.97 -4.12
C PHE A 43 5.58 7.51 -4.53
N ILE A 44 5.37 7.23 -5.81
CA ILE A 44 5.18 5.88 -6.32
C ILE A 44 6.18 5.63 -7.47
N PRO A 45 7.44 5.26 -7.17
CA PRO A 45 8.33 4.70 -8.17
C PRO A 45 7.82 3.36 -8.67
N GLY A 46 8.01 3.08 -9.96
CA GLY A 46 7.66 1.78 -10.51
C GLY A 46 8.13 1.56 -11.93
N ILE A 47 7.79 0.39 -12.44
CA ILE A 47 7.95 0.01 -13.84
C ILE A 47 6.67 -0.60 -14.38
N ALA A 48 6.50 -0.51 -15.69
CA ALA A 48 5.39 -1.10 -16.41
C ALA A 48 5.89 -1.68 -17.73
N MET A 49 5.36 -2.84 -18.09
CA MET A 49 5.62 -3.56 -19.34
C MET A 49 4.28 -3.99 -19.92
N ASP A 50 3.95 -3.51 -21.11
CA ASP A 50 2.71 -3.87 -21.79
C ASP A 50 2.76 -5.29 -22.37
N GLU A 51 1.70 -5.70 -23.09
CA GLU A 51 1.63 -7.02 -23.72
C GLU A 51 2.64 -7.21 -24.88
N ASN A 52 2.98 -6.12 -25.57
CA ASN A 52 3.87 -6.09 -26.72
C ASN A 52 5.36 -6.00 -26.32
N GLY A 53 5.64 -5.81 -25.02
CA GLY A 53 6.99 -5.68 -24.48
C GLY A 53 7.54 -4.26 -24.50
N ILE A 54 6.70 -3.24 -24.73
CA ILE A 54 7.05 -1.83 -24.49
C ILE A 54 7.20 -1.64 -22.98
N LYS A 55 8.31 -1.02 -22.58
CA LYS A 55 8.66 -0.85 -21.16
C LYS A 55 8.86 0.62 -20.85
N GLN A 56 8.44 1.00 -19.65
CA GLN A 56 8.74 2.31 -19.08
C GLN A 56 9.03 2.16 -17.59
N ALA A 57 9.89 3.03 -17.09
CA ALA A 57 9.93 3.34 -15.67
C ALA A 57 9.09 4.60 -15.42
N PHE A 58 8.63 4.78 -14.18
CA PHE A 58 7.85 5.95 -13.82
C PHE A 58 8.04 6.33 -12.37
N ILE A 59 7.76 7.60 -12.08
CA ILE A 59 7.50 8.08 -10.72
C ILE A 59 6.15 8.81 -10.78
N GLN A 60 5.18 8.28 -10.07
CA GLN A 60 3.87 8.90 -9.90
C GLN A 60 3.83 9.62 -8.55
N ILE A 61 3.27 10.83 -8.54
CA ILE A 61 3.19 11.70 -7.36
C ILE A 61 1.73 12.04 -7.14
N LEU A 62 1.25 11.85 -5.92
CA LEU A 62 -0.06 12.29 -5.45
C LEU A 62 0.13 13.38 -4.41
N ASP A 63 -0.53 14.52 -4.59
CA ASP A 63 -0.79 15.52 -3.55
C ASP A 63 -2.26 15.35 -3.10
N GLY A 64 -2.44 14.67 -1.98
CA GLY A 64 -3.76 14.31 -1.47
C GLY A 64 -4.54 15.47 -0.88
N LYS A 65 -3.88 16.59 -0.56
CA LYS A 65 -4.52 17.80 0.00
C LYS A 65 -4.96 18.74 -1.10
N LYS A 66 -4.17 18.87 -2.16
CA LYS A 66 -4.50 19.67 -3.36
C LYS A 66 -5.27 18.91 -4.42
N LEU A 67 -5.50 17.61 -4.22
CA LEU A 67 -6.17 16.70 -5.15
C LEU A 67 -5.53 16.69 -6.55
N LYS A 68 -4.19 16.65 -6.59
CA LYS A 68 -3.40 16.66 -7.82
C LYS A 68 -2.56 15.41 -7.92
N SER A 69 -2.46 14.86 -9.12
CA SER A 69 -1.52 13.79 -9.42
C SER A 69 -0.66 14.15 -10.63
N ASN A 70 0.56 13.62 -10.64
CA ASN A 70 1.49 13.73 -11.75
C ASN A 70 2.09 12.36 -12.04
N TYR A 71 2.31 12.05 -13.32
CA TYR A 71 2.93 10.80 -13.77
C TYR A 71 4.13 11.12 -14.64
N ILE A 72 5.32 10.92 -14.11
CA ILE A 72 6.57 11.25 -14.80
C ILE A 72 7.15 9.96 -15.38
N LYS A 73 7.28 9.93 -16.70
CA LYS A 73 7.86 8.81 -17.45
C LYS A 73 9.37 8.89 -17.48
N PHE A 74 10.01 7.74 -17.37
CA PHE A 74 11.44 7.55 -17.53
C PHE A 74 11.71 6.41 -18.52
N PRO A 75 12.81 6.48 -19.28
CA PRO A 75 13.36 5.33 -19.99
C PRO A 75 13.53 4.13 -19.05
N PHE A 76 13.27 2.92 -19.56
CA PHE A 76 13.30 1.70 -18.75
C PHE A 76 14.70 1.39 -18.19
N ASP A 77 15.77 1.75 -18.90
CA ASP A 77 17.17 1.56 -18.51
C ASP A 77 17.63 2.49 -17.37
N GLU A 78 16.86 3.54 -17.08
CA GLU A 78 17.07 4.38 -15.89
C GLU A 78 16.61 3.70 -14.59
N PHE A 79 15.79 2.64 -14.67
CA PHE A 79 15.38 1.85 -13.51
C PHE A 79 16.44 0.81 -13.14
N LYS A 80 17.06 0.98 -11.97
CA LYS A 80 18.12 0.10 -11.47
C LYS A 80 17.75 -0.43 -10.09
N PRO A 81 17.19 -1.65 -9.99
CA PRO A 81 16.88 -2.29 -8.73
C PRO A 81 18.10 -3.03 -8.17
N ASN A 82 18.28 -3.00 -6.85
CA ASN A 82 19.25 -3.84 -6.17
C ASN A 82 18.69 -5.26 -5.92
N PRO A 83 19.45 -6.34 -6.18
CA PRO A 83 18.99 -7.72 -6.03
C PRO A 83 19.01 -8.27 -4.59
N SER A 84 19.56 -7.53 -3.62
CA SER A 84 19.82 -8.02 -2.26
C SER A 84 19.10 -7.22 -1.18
N VAL A 85 18.92 -5.92 -1.41
CA VAL A 85 18.28 -4.97 -0.51
C VAL A 85 17.28 -4.11 -1.28
N HIS A 86 16.30 -3.54 -0.59
CA HIS A 86 15.39 -2.60 -1.21
C HIS A 86 16.09 -1.25 -1.44
N ASP A 87 16.57 -1.09 -2.66
CA ASP A 87 17.26 0.09 -3.14
C ASP A 87 17.02 0.20 -4.65
N ILE A 88 16.21 1.18 -5.02
CA ILE A 88 15.73 1.39 -6.39
C ILE A 88 16.17 2.76 -6.82
N ILE A 89 16.83 2.82 -7.97
CA ILE A 89 17.20 4.08 -8.62
C ILE A 89 16.33 4.25 -9.85
N ILE A 90 15.78 5.45 -10.05
CA ILE A 90 15.13 5.89 -11.30
C ILE A 90 15.71 7.25 -11.67
N GLY A 91 16.61 7.26 -12.64
CA GLY A 91 17.36 8.46 -13.02
C GLY A 91 18.19 8.99 -11.86
N LYS A 92 17.86 10.19 -11.39
CA LYS A 92 18.52 10.85 -10.23
C LYS A 92 17.79 10.67 -8.90
N ASN A 93 16.79 9.80 -8.86
CA ASN A 93 15.96 9.53 -7.69
C ASN A 93 16.32 8.18 -7.09
N ARG A 94 16.20 8.03 -5.77
CA ARG A 94 16.51 6.79 -5.06
C ARG A 94 15.49 6.50 -3.97
N PHE A 95 15.04 5.25 -3.90
CA PHE A 95 13.98 4.79 -3.02
C PHE A 95 14.45 3.56 -2.24
N LYS A 96 14.34 3.61 -0.92
CA LYS A 96 14.74 2.56 0.01
C LYS A 96 13.68 2.40 1.10
N THR A 97 13.71 1.27 1.80
CA THR A 97 12.80 1.05 2.95
C THR A 97 12.93 2.14 4.02
N ASN A 98 14.13 2.73 4.18
CA ASN A 98 14.41 3.70 5.23
C ASN A 98 14.67 5.14 4.72
N SER A 99 14.48 5.40 3.42
CA SER A 99 14.68 6.76 2.87
C SER A 99 14.14 6.92 1.47
N ILE A 100 13.84 8.18 1.11
CA ILE A 100 13.67 8.59 -0.28
C ILE A 100 14.56 9.80 -0.58
N GLU A 101 15.13 9.82 -1.78
CA GLU A 101 15.92 10.92 -2.33
C GLU A 101 15.30 11.29 -3.68
N LEU A 102 14.78 12.52 -3.78
CA LEU A 102 14.06 13.01 -4.95
C LEU A 102 14.85 14.14 -5.61
N ASN A 103 14.95 14.07 -6.93
CA ASN A 103 15.51 15.10 -7.78
C ASN A 103 14.71 15.19 -9.09
N LEU A 104 13.47 15.62 -8.95
CA LEU A 104 12.50 15.86 -10.01
C LEU A 104 12.42 17.36 -10.30
N PRO A 105 11.83 17.78 -11.44
CA PRO A 105 11.67 19.19 -11.76
C PRO A 105 11.00 20.00 -10.63
N ASP A 106 9.90 19.48 -10.09
CA ASP A 106 9.07 20.17 -9.09
C ASP A 106 9.25 19.64 -7.66
N VAL A 107 10.01 18.56 -7.46
CA VAL A 107 10.21 17.94 -6.14
C VAL A 107 11.68 17.58 -5.93
N LYS A 108 12.31 18.16 -4.91
CA LYS A 108 13.71 17.89 -4.56
C LYS A 108 13.89 17.73 -3.07
N GLY A 109 14.78 16.86 -2.64
CA GLY A 109 15.16 16.72 -1.24
C GLY A 109 15.32 15.27 -0.82
N LYS A 110 15.43 15.06 0.49
CA LYS A 110 15.67 13.76 1.08
C LYS A 110 14.85 13.61 2.35
N LEU A 111 14.22 12.45 2.49
CA LEU A 111 13.56 12.03 3.71
C LEU A 111 14.19 10.74 4.22
N ILE A 112 14.36 10.66 5.54
CA ILE A 112 14.85 9.49 6.26
C ILE A 112 13.70 8.97 7.10
N PHE A 113 13.54 7.65 7.14
CA PHE A 113 12.49 6.97 7.86
C PHE A 113 13.09 6.16 9.02
N ASN A 114 12.58 6.40 10.22
CA ASN A 114 13.00 5.72 11.44
C ASN A 114 11.85 4.86 11.99
N ASP A 115 12.17 3.88 12.83
CA ASP A 115 11.17 3.02 13.48
C ASP A 115 10.28 2.26 12.50
N ILE A 116 10.88 1.71 11.42
CA ILE A 116 10.16 0.93 10.40
C ILE A 116 9.46 -0.28 11.06
N VAL A 117 8.14 -0.33 10.93
CA VAL A 117 7.32 -1.47 11.36
C VAL A 117 6.92 -2.33 10.16
N PRO A 118 7.64 -3.40 9.79
CA PRO A 118 7.25 -4.25 8.66
C PRO A 118 6.04 -5.14 8.99
N TRP A 119 5.41 -5.73 7.97
CA TRP A 119 4.48 -6.84 8.18
C TRP A 119 5.19 -8.04 8.81
N SER A 120 4.45 -8.89 9.56
CA SER A 120 5.04 -10.10 10.12
C SER A 120 5.54 -11.02 9.02
N LYS A 121 6.57 -11.82 9.31
CA LYS A 121 7.09 -12.79 8.35
C LYS A 121 7.50 -14.08 9.03
N SER A 122 7.25 -15.18 8.35
CA SER A 122 7.74 -16.51 8.70
C SER A 122 8.15 -17.23 7.42
N PHE A 123 8.74 -18.42 7.56
CA PHE A 123 9.17 -19.20 6.40
C PHE A 123 8.00 -19.56 5.47
N PHE A 124 6.82 -19.85 6.02
CA PHE A 124 5.59 -20.20 5.27
C PHE A 124 4.67 -18.99 5.03
N SER A 125 5.05 -17.82 5.54
CA SER A 125 4.32 -16.56 5.40
C SER A 125 5.32 -15.43 5.19
N PRO A 126 5.97 -15.36 4.02
CA PRO A 126 7.13 -14.47 3.81
C PRO A 126 6.79 -12.97 3.82
N GLY A 127 5.50 -12.63 3.81
CA GLY A 127 5.00 -11.27 3.97
C GLY A 127 3.48 -11.26 4.02
N ILE A 128 2.88 -10.13 3.67
CA ILE A 128 1.43 -9.89 3.78
C ILE A 128 0.56 -10.87 2.99
N MET A 129 1.05 -11.40 1.88
CA MET A 129 0.33 -12.41 1.09
C MET A 129 0.28 -13.78 1.80
N GLY A 130 1.02 -13.97 2.89
CA GLY A 130 1.14 -15.23 3.61
C GLY A 130 1.48 -16.39 2.67
N PRO A 131 0.79 -17.54 2.77
CA PRO A 131 1.02 -18.67 1.87
C PRO A 131 0.69 -18.36 0.40
N PHE A 132 -0.12 -17.34 0.11
CA PHE A 132 -0.40 -16.93 -1.27
C PHE A 132 0.81 -16.35 -2.00
N SER A 133 1.88 -15.99 -1.27
CA SER A 133 3.16 -15.59 -1.87
C SER A 133 3.77 -16.67 -2.77
N PHE A 134 3.42 -17.95 -2.53
CA PHE A 134 3.92 -19.08 -3.31
C PHE A 134 3.01 -19.48 -4.47
N LEU A 135 1.78 -18.95 -4.53
CA LEU A 135 0.86 -19.25 -5.63
C LEU A 135 1.33 -18.51 -6.89
N PRO A 136 1.52 -19.19 -8.02
CA PRO A 136 1.83 -18.53 -9.27
C PRO A 136 0.57 -17.91 -9.90
N PHE A 137 0.76 -16.94 -10.80
CA PHE A 137 -0.28 -16.38 -11.67
C PHE A 137 -1.40 -15.61 -10.96
N MET A 138 -1.15 -15.05 -9.77
CA MET A 138 -2.07 -14.05 -9.23
C MET A 138 -1.96 -12.75 -10.05
N GLU A 139 -3.08 -12.06 -10.22
CA GLU A 139 -3.12 -10.82 -10.98
C GLU A 139 -2.29 -9.71 -10.33
N CYS A 140 -2.34 -9.66 -8.99
CA CYS A 140 -1.61 -8.73 -8.16
C CYS A 140 -1.14 -9.44 -6.88
N TYR A 141 0.08 -9.14 -6.47
CA TYR A 141 0.67 -9.49 -5.19
C TYR A 141 1.00 -8.21 -4.43
N HIS A 142 0.98 -8.30 -3.10
CA HIS A 142 1.18 -7.18 -2.21
C HIS A 142 2.37 -7.40 -1.26
N GLY A 143 3.00 -6.31 -0.84
CA GLY A 143 4.05 -6.27 0.17
C GLY A 143 3.90 -5.04 1.05
N ILE A 144 3.80 -5.21 2.38
CA ILE A 144 3.92 -4.08 3.31
C ILE A 144 5.34 -4.04 3.85
N LEU A 145 6.05 -2.99 3.47
CA LEU A 145 7.42 -2.74 3.90
C LEU A 145 7.43 -1.97 5.22
N SER A 146 6.42 -1.13 5.45
CA SER A 146 6.27 -0.36 6.68
C SER A 146 4.80 -0.01 6.93
N MET A 147 4.20 -0.57 7.98
CA MET A 147 2.90 -0.18 8.54
C MET A 147 2.96 1.21 9.17
N ASN A 148 4.09 1.56 9.78
CA ASN A 148 4.29 2.83 10.46
C ASN A 148 5.79 3.16 10.50
N HIS A 149 6.12 4.44 10.42
CA HIS A 149 7.45 4.97 10.66
C HIS A 149 7.40 6.48 10.90
N SER A 150 8.39 7.01 11.60
CA SER A 150 8.61 8.44 11.74
C SER A 150 9.46 8.96 10.58
N ILE A 151 9.28 10.23 10.22
CA ILE A 151 9.96 10.88 9.09
C ILE A 151 10.87 11.99 9.61
N ASN A 152 12.04 12.12 8.99
CA ASN A 152 12.96 13.24 9.19
C ASN A 152 13.43 13.82 7.86
N GLY A 153 13.54 15.14 7.81
CA GLY A 153 14.00 15.90 6.65
C GLY A 153 12.91 16.73 5.99
N GLU A 154 13.23 17.21 4.79
CA GLU A 154 12.45 18.21 4.08
C GLU A 154 12.44 17.94 2.58
N LEU A 155 11.37 18.41 1.93
CA LEU A 155 11.27 18.44 0.47
C LEU A 155 10.97 19.87 0.02
N ILE A 156 11.59 20.27 -1.09
CA ILE A 156 11.21 21.45 -1.85
C ILE A 156 10.20 20.98 -2.90
N ILE A 157 8.93 21.38 -2.75
CA ILE A 157 7.83 21.02 -3.65
C ILE A 157 7.24 22.30 -4.25
N ASN A 158 7.26 22.41 -5.58
CA ASN A 158 6.82 23.61 -6.30
C ASN A 158 7.46 24.90 -5.75
N LYS A 159 8.78 24.87 -5.50
CA LYS A 159 9.59 25.95 -4.91
C LYS A 159 9.33 26.24 -3.42
N ASN A 160 8.36 25.57 -2.79
CA ASN A 160 8.10 25.71 -1.35
C ASN A 160 8.85 24.64 -0.56
N LYS A 161 9.57 25.04 0.48
CA LYS A 161 10.24 24.14 1.41
C LYS A 161 9.22 23.65 2.45
N ILE A 162 9.03 22.33 2.52
CA ILE A 162 8.07 21.67 3.41
C ILE A 162 8.85 20.77 4.36
N ASN A 163 8.62 20.95 5.66
CA ASN A 163 9.24 20.12 6.70
C ASN A 163 8.36 18.88 6.98
N PHE A 164 8.99 17.70 7.00
CA PHE A 164 8.36 16.43 7.36
C PHE A 164 8.91 15.83 8.65
N ASP A 165 9.73 16.56 9.42
CA ASP A 165 10.21 16.14 10.73
C ASP A 165 9.06 15.78 11.67
N CYS A 166 9.20 14.62 12.31
CA CYS A 166 8.15 14.01 13.15
C CYS A 166 6.84 13.75 12.40
N GLY A 167 6.85 13.80 11.07
CA GLY A 167 5.80 13.30 10.21
C GLY A 167 5.73 11.78 10.27
N ARG A 168 4.72 11.21 9.61
CA ARG A 168 4.41 9.79 9.64
C ARG A 168 4.22 9.25 8.25
N GLY A 169 4.70 8.03 8.03
CA GLY A 169 4.61 7.40 6.73
C GLY A 169 4.23 5.93 6.76
N TYR A 170 3.95 5.42 5.57
CA TYR A 170 3.55 4.05 5.30
C TYR A 170 4.13 3.63 3.94
N ILE A 171 4.60 2.38 3.83
CA ILE A 171 5.22 1.85 2.61
C ILE A 171 4.59 0.52 2.23
N GLU A 172 4.00 0.51 1.04
CA GLU A 172 3.45 -0.67 0.39
C GLU A 172 4.08 -0.87 -0.98
N LYS A 173 3.88 -2.07 -1.53
CA LYS A 173 4.33 -2.43 -2.84
C LYS A 173 3.37 -3.40 -3.47
N ASP A 174 3.10 -3.18 -4.75
CA ASP A 174 2.29 -4.06 -5.58
C ASP A 174 3.06 -4.51 -6.81
N TRP A 175 2.88 -5.77 -7.22
CA TRP A 175 3.42 -6.29 -8.48
C TRP A 175 2.53 -7.37 -9.08
N GLY A 176 2.60 -7.53 -10.40
CA GLY A 176 1.76 -8.48 -11.10
C GLY A 176 1.49 -8.03 -12.52
N HIS A 177 0.27 -8.24 -13.01
CA HIS A 177 -0.17 -7.75 -14.31
C HIS A 177 -1.42 -6.86 -14.24
N SER A 178 -2.32 -7.03 -13.27
CA SER A 178 -3.53 -6.20 -13.19
C SER A 178 -3.99 -6.07 -11.74
N PHE A 179 -4.65 -4.98 -11.41
CA PHE A 179 -5.41 -4.90 -10.17
C PHE A 179 -6.70 -5.76 -10.22
N PRO A 180 -7.23 -6.19 -9.06
CA PRO A 180 -8.41 -7.05 -9.01
C PRO A 180 -9.66 -6.42 -9.63
N LEU A 181 -10.60 -7.27 -10.07
CA LEU A 181 -11.88 -6.86 -10.68
C LEU A 181 -12.73 -5.92 -9.82
N GLY A 182 -12.62 -6.04 -8.50
CA GLY A 182 -13.29 -5.19 -7.52
C GLY A 182 -12.59 -5.32 -6.18
N TYR A 183 -12.25 -4.19 -5.57
CA TYR A 183 -11.58 -4.16 -4.27
C TYR A 183 -11.87 -2.88 -3.50
N VAL A 184 -11.66 -2.96 -2.20
CA VAL A 184 -11.48 -1.81 -1.32
C VAL A 184 -10.13 -1.95 -0.62
N TRP A 185 -9.40 -0.84 -0.55
CA TRP A 185 -8.17 -0.70 0.20
C TRP A 185 -8.27 0.54 1.08
N MET A 186 -7.75 0.46 2.30
CA MET A 186 -7.66 1.60 3.19
C MET A 186 -6.48 1.49 4.14
N GLN A 187 -5.92 2.65 4.49
CA GLN A 187 -4.80 2.75 5.40
C GLN A 187 -4.87 4.05 6.20
N SER A 188 -4.65 3.97 7.51
CA SER A 188 -4.30 5.13 8.33
C SER A 188 -3.30 4.74 9.39
N ASN A 189 -2.43 5.66 9.72
CA ASN A 189 -1.54 5.60 10.87
C ASN A 189 -1.58 6.91 11.64
N HIS A 190 -2.65 7.68 11.54
CA HIS A 190 -2.82 8.98 12.23
C HIS A 190 -3.99 8.90 13.20
N PHE A 191 -3.75 8.19 14.30
CA PHE A 191 -4.67 8.01 15.42
C PHE A 191 -4.21 8.85 16.62
N SER A 192 -4.98 8.87 17.71
CA SER A 192 -4.64 9.59 18.95
C SER A 192 -3.28 9.16 19.53
N LYS A 193 -2.92 7.88 19.36
CA LYS A 193 -1.63 7.32 19.75
C LYS A 193 -0.75 7.07 18.52
N SER A 194 0.53 7.40 18.63
CA SER A 194 1.49 7.30 17.54
C SER A 194 1.77 5.89 17.06
N GLU A 195 1.59 4.94 17.97
CA GLU A 195 1.90 3.53 17.80
C GLU A 195 0.76 2.78 17.10
N ILE A 196 -0.39 3.42 16.87
CA ILE A 196 -1.51 2.78 16.17
C ILE A 196 -1.33 2.96 14.66
N SER A 197 -1.36 1.85 13.94
CA SER A 197 -1.47 1.84 12.48
C SER A 197 -2.43 0.76 12.02
N PHE A 198 -3.15 1.06 10.95
CA PHE A 198 -4.19 0.22 10.39
C PHE A 198 -4.09 0.16 8.87
N LYS A 199 -4.23 -1.05 8.35
CA LYS A 199 -4.38 -1.38 6.94
C LYS A 199 -5.55 -2.34 6.81
N LEU A 200 -6.30 -2.21 5.74
CA LEU A 200 -7.24 -3.23 5.30
C LEU A 200 -7.33 -3.25 3.78
N SER A 201 -7.40 -4.45 3.20
CA SER A 201 -7.86 -4.68 1.84
C SER A 201 -8.86 -5.84 1.79
N VAL A 202 -9.88 -5.70 0.95
CA VAL A 202 -10.83 -6.75 0.58
C VAL A 202 -10.96 -6.75 -0.93
N ALA A 203 -10.74 -7.88 -1.58
CA ALA A 203 -10.72 -7.98 -3.03
C ALA A 203 -11.39 -9.27 -3.52
N LYS A 204 -12.01 -9.19 -4.70
CA LYS A 204 -12.46 -10.38 -5.43
C LYS A 204 -11.30 -10.93 -6.23
N ILE A 205 -10.77 -12.08 -5.79
CA ILE A 205 -9.58 -12.69 -6.38
C ILE A 205 -10.03 -13.79 -7.35
N PRO A 206 -9.68 -13.71 -8.64
CA PRO A 206 -9.88 -14.81 -9.57
C PRO A 206 -8.82 -15.89 -9.36
N ILE A 207 -9.26 -17.15 -9.38
CA ILE A 207 -8.42 -18.34 -9.50
C ILE A 207 -8.92 -19.10 -10.74
N LYS A 208 -8.07 -19.88 -11.39
CA LYS A 208 -8.46 -20.67 -12.58
C LYS A 208 -9.78 -21.42 -12.35
N GLY A 209 -10.86 -20.96 -13.00
CA GLY A 209 -12.22 -21.53 -12.94
C GLY A 209 -13.11 -21.09 -11.76
N PHE A 210 -12.60 -20.33 -10.79
CA PHE A 210 -13.36 -19.90 -9.60
C PHE A 210 -12.97 -18.48 -9.16
N SER A 211 -13.69 -17.92 -8.19
CA SER A 211 -13.27 -16.67 -7.56
C SER A 211 -13.73 -16.61 -6.12
N PHE A 212 -12.89 -16.07 -5.24
CA PHE A 212 -13.20 -15.93 -3.82
C PHE A 212 -12.98 -14.50 -3.34
N ILE A 213 -13.59 -14.13 -2.22
CA ILE A 213 -13.34 -12.84 -1.57
C ILE A 213 -12.14 -13.05 -0.64
N GLY A 214 -11.01 -12.48 -1.02
CA GLY A 214 -9.82 -12.41 -0.17
C GLY A 214 -9.84 -11.13 0.65
N PHE A 215 -9.33 -11.19 1.86
CA PHE A 215 -9.17 -10.02 2.72
C PHE A 215 -7.91 -10.14 3.58
N ILE A 216 -7.31 -8.98 3.83
CA ILE A 216 -6.13 -8.83 4.66
C ILE A 216 -6.26 -7.51 5.41
N ALA A 217 -6.36 -7.58 6.73
CA ALA A 217 -6.29 -6.42 7.61
C ALA A 217 -5.23 -6.63 8.69
N GLY A 218 -4.59 -5.54 9.09
CA GLY A 218 -3.58 -5.54 10.14
C GLY A 218 -3.72 -4.30 11.00
N VAL A 219 -3.69 -4.49 12.31
CA VAL A 219 -3.68 -3.43 13.32
C VAL A 219 -2.38 -3.54 14.09
N TRP A 220 -1.49 -2.56 13.94
CA TRP A 220 -0.32 -2.41 14.79
C TRP A 220 -0.72 -1.59 16.02
N VAL A 221 -0.58 -2.17 17.20
CA VAL A 221 -0.89 -1.52 18.49
C VAL A 221 -0.13 -2.21 19.61
N ASN A 222 0.30 -1.46 20.63
CA ASN A 222 1.04 -2.02 21.78
C ASN A 222 2.25 -2.89 21.37
N SER A 223 2.95 -2.49 20.30
CA SER A 223 4.09 -3.22 19.74
C SER A 223 3.78 -4.63 19.21
N GLU A 224 2.51 -4.93 18.92
CA GLU A 224 2.06 -6.19 18.30
C GLU A 224 1.28 -5.89 17.00
N LEU A 225 1.48 -6.75 15.99
CA LEU A 225 0.66 -6.77 14.78
C LEU A 225 -0.46 -7.80 14.93
N ILE A 226 -1.69 -7.32 15.04
CA ILE A 226 -2.88 -8.16 15.08
C ILE A 226 -3.43 -8.29 13.66
N GLU A 227 -3.43 -9.52 13.14
CA GLU A 227 -3.77 -9.81 11.75
C GLU A 227 -5.15 -10.45 11.61
N PHE A 228 -5.89 -10.01 10.59
CA PHE A 228 -7.14 -10.61 10.12
C PHE A 228 -7.01 -10.94 8.64
N THR A 229 -6.75 -12.19 8.30
CA THR A 229 -6.50 -12.59 6.91
C THR A 229 -7.30 -13.82 6.52
N THR A 230 -7.54 -13.99 5.22
CA THR A 230 -8.20 -15.21 4.70
C THR A 230 -7.40 -16.47 5.02
N TYR A 231 -6.08 -16.37 5.18
CA TYR A 231 -5.20 -17.52 5.43
C TYR A 231 -4.90 -17.78 6.92
N ASN A 232 -5.33 -16.91 7.85
CA ASN A 232 -5.17 -17.12 9.29
C ASN A 232 -6.47 -17.51 10.00
N PHE A 233 -7.45 -18.01 9.24
CA PHE A 233 -8.77 -18.44 9.72
C PHE A 233 -9.62 -17.33 10.36
N SER A 234 -9.33 -16.06 10.02
CA SER A 234 -10.24 -14.96 10.33
C SER A 234 -11.50 -15.05 9.47
N ASN A 235 -12.54 -14.34 9.89
CA ASN A 235 -13.81 -14.26 9.20
C ASN A 235 -14.12 -12.81 8.83
N LEU A 236 -14.46 -12.58 7.57
CA LEU A 236 -15.16 -11.36 7.16
C LEU A 236 -16.65 -11.55 7.46
N ARG A 237 -17.18 -10.78 8.42
CA ARG A 237 -18.58 -10.88 8.87
C ARG A 237 -19.51 -9.97 8.11
N LYS A 238 -19.05 -8.76 7.82
CA LYS A 238 -19.82 -7.73 7.12
C LYS A 238 -18.91 -6.97 6.18
N CYS A 239 -19.40 -6.66 4.99
CA CYS A 239 -18.76 -5.75 4.06
C CYS A 239 -19.83 -4.94 3.34
N SER A 240 -19.93 -3.66 3.67
CA SER A 240 -20.88 -2.73 3.06
C SER A 240 -20.13 -1.53 2.50
N ILE A 241 -20.44 -1.15 1.27
CA ILE A 241 -19.76 -0.09 0.55
C ILE A 241 -20.84 0.80 -0.09
N SER A 242 -20.85 2.08 0.30
CA SER A 242 -21.62 3.15 -0.34
C SER A 242 -20.68 4.19 -0.96
N LYS A 243 -21.23 5.25 -1.56
CA LYS A 243 -20.43 6.36 -2.09
C LYS A 243 -19.75 7.16 -0.98
N GLU A 244 -20.35 7.21 0.20
CA GLU A 244 -19.95 8.02 1.35
C GLU A 244 -19.17 7.21 2.39
N GLU A 245 -19.41 5.90 2.49
CA GLU A 245 -18.92 5.08 3.60
C GLU A 245 -18.51 3.67 3.17
N VAL A 246 -17.51 3.11 3.84
CA VAL A 246 -17.20 1.68 3.86
C VAL A 246 -17.32 1.17 5.29
N SER A 247 -18.13 0.14 5.51
CA SER A 247 -18.35 -0.49 6.81
C SER A 247 -17.94 -1.97 6.75
N ILE A 248 -16.96 -2.37 7.54
CA ILE A 248 -16.40 -3.73 7.55
C ILE A 248 -16.30 -4.27 8.97
N GLU A 249 -16.73 -5.52 9.17
CA GLU A 249 -16.51 -6.26 10.42
C GLU A 249 -15.74 -7.54 10.14
N MET A 250 -14.69 -7.76 10.92
CA MET A 250 -13.87 -8.97 10.88
C MET A 250 -13.68 -9.54 12.29
N ASP A 251 -13.44 -10.83 12.39
CA ASP A 251 -13.06 -11.44 13.66
C ASP A 251 -12.18 -12.67 13.49
N ASN A 252 -11.34 -12.91 14.48
CA ASN A 252 -10.60 -14.17 14.65
C ASN A 252 -10.95 -14.77 16.02
N ASN A 253 -10.23 -15.79 16.47
CA ASN A 253 -10.50 -16.44 17.75
C ASN A 253 -10.32 -15.52 18.97
N LYS A 254 -9.46 -14.50 18.90
CA LYS A 254 -9.11 -13.61 20.02
C LYS A 254 -9.75 -12.22 19.94
N TYR A 255 -9.92 -11.69 18.74
CA TYR A 255 -10.24 -10.29 18.52
C TYR A 255 -11.44 -10.10 17.58
N LYS A 256 -12.18 -9.02 17.78
CA LYS A 256 -13.17 -8.48 16.84
C LYS A 256 -12.70 -7.11 16.37
N LEU A 257 -12.78 -6.87 15.07
CA LEU A 257 -12.43 -5.61 14.41
C LEU A 257 -13.67 -5.03 13.73
N ILE A 258 -13.98 -3.78 14.03
CA ILE A 258 -15.06 -3.01 13.41
C ILE A 258 -14.43 -1.77 12.80
N VAL A 259 -14.70 -1.55 11.51
CA VAL A 259 -14.11 -0.48 10.72
C VAL A 259 -15.23 0.28 10.03
N LYS A 260 -15.27 1.59 10.24
CA LYS A 260 -16.19 2.48 9.54
C LYS A 260 -15.39 3.62 8.93
N ALA A 261 -15.28 3.63 7.61
CA ALA A 261 -14.45 4.56 6.88
C ALA A 261 -15.31 5.57 6.13
N ILE A 262 -15.17 6.86 6.46
CA ILE A 262 -15.86 7.96 5.79
C ILE A 262 -15.01 8.41 4.60
N ARG A 263 -15.57 8.27 3.41
CA ARG A 263 -14.91 8.58 2.15
C ARG A 263 -14.88 10.08 1.92
N SER A 264 -13.71 10.62 1.63
CA SER A 264 -13.51 12.00 1.21
C SER A 264 -13.27 12.09 -0.31
N LYS A 265 -13.08 13.32 -0.82
CA LYS A 265 -12.73 13.54 -2.22
C LYS A 265 -11.44 12.77 -2.58
N SER A 266 -11.47 12.15 -3.75
CA SER A 266 -10.39 11.33 -4.29
C SER A 266 -9.63 12.07 -5.40
N THR A 267 -8.42 11.61 -5.67
CA THR A 267 -7.61 12.02 -6.81
C THR A 267 -7.40 10.82 -7.72
N LYS A 268 -7.42 11.06 -9.04
CA LYS A 268 -7.18 10.01 -10.02
C LYS A 268 -5.70 9.64 -10.07
N LEU A 269 -5.40 8.37 -9.97
CA LEU A 269 -4.07 7.78 -10.11
C LEU A 269 -4.05 6.85 -11.32
N ALA A 270 -2.94 6.82 -12.05
CA ALA A 270 -2.75 5.80 -13.07
C ALA A 270 -2.62 4.43 -12.39
N ALA A 271 -3.19 3.40 -13.01
CA ALA A 271 -3.26 2.05 -12.45
C ALA A 271 -3.06 0.97 -13.52
N PRO A 272 -2.56 -0.22 -13.15
CA PRO A 272 -2.20 -1.25 -14.12
C PRO A 272 -3.42 -2.01 -14.67
N ILE A 273 -3.46 -2.14 -16.00
CA ILE A 273 -4.23 -3.15 -16.72
C ILE A 273 -3.24 -3.88 -17.63
N GLN A 274 -3.18 -5.21 -17.53
CA GLN A 274 -2.32 -6.05 -18.39
C GLN A 274 -0.83 -5.64 -18.40
N GLY A 275 -0.35 -5.10 -17.29
CA GLY A 275 1.03 -4.71 -17.04
C GLY A 275 1.35 -3.25 -17.34
N PHE A 276 0.42 -2.50 -17.94
CA PHE A 276 0.61 -1.10 -18.30
C PHE A 276 -0.35 -0.16 -17.57
N MET A 277 0.07 1.09 -17.36
CA MET A 277 -0.61 2.06 -16.49
C MET A 277 -1.74 2.82 -17.22
N ASP A 278 -2.63 2.09 -17.90
CA ASP A 278 -3.68 2.66 -18.75
C ASP A 278 -5.02 2.88 -18.04
N SER A 279 -5.19 2.31 -16.84
CA SER A 279 -6.39 2.53 -16.03
C SER A 279 -6.27 3.75 -15.13
N LYS A 280 -7.39 4.11 -14.50
CA LYS A 280 -7.42 5.07 -13.42
C LYS A 280 -8.16 4.52 -12.21
N ILE A 281 -7.56 4.71 -11.04
CA ILE A 281 -8.17 4.45 -9.73
C ILE A 281 -8.33 5.78 -8.99
N GLU A 282 -9.19 5.80 -7.99
CA GLU A 282 -9.47 6.99 -7.20
C GLU A 282 -9.07 6.76 -5.75
N GLU A 283 -8.06 7.50 -5.32
CA GLU A 283 -7.53 7.42 -3.96
C GLU A 283 -7.79 8.74 -3.24
N SER A 284 -8.43 8.66 -2.06
CA SER A 284 -8.50 9.77 -1.11
C SER A 284 -7.31 9.71 -0.17
N MET A 285 -6.83 10.84 0.38
CA MET A 285 -5.83 10.87 1.47
C MET A 285 -6.27 11.77 2.64
N ASN A 286 -7.53 12.20 2.64
CA ASN A 286 -8.10 13.08 3.66
C ASN A 286 -9.36 12.48 4.30
N SER A 287 -9.50 11.16 4.18
CA SER A 287 -10.63 10.41 4.73
C SER A 287 -10.44 10.15 6.22
N LYS A 288 -11.49 9.63 6.87
CA LYS A 288 -11.45 9.22 8.28
C LYS A 288 -11.81 7.75 8.42
N ILE A 289 -11.19 7.06 9.38
CA ILE A 289 -11.49 5.67 9.71
C ILE A 289 -11.78 5.58 11.20
N ASP A 290 -13.04 5.34 11.56
CA ASP A 290 -13.41 4.93 12.91
C ASP A 290 -13.02 3.45 13.06
N LEU A 291 -12.13 3.18 14.02
CA LEU A 291 -11.51 1.88 14.23
C LEU A 291 -11.81 1.40 15.65
N VAL A 292 -12.50 0.27 15.75
CA VAL A 292 -12.76 -0.39 17.03
C VAL A 292 -12.16 -1.79 17.02
N LEU A 293 -11.24 -2.06 17.93
CA LEU A 293 -10.62 -3.36 18.15
C LEU A 293 -10.97 -3.87 19.54
N ILE A 294 -11.60 -5.02 19.64
CA ILE A 294 -12.10 -5.60 20.89
C ILE A 294 -11.40 -6.92 21.18
N ASP A 295 -10.89 -7.09 22.40
CA ASP A 295 -10.48 -8.39 22.94
C ASP A 295 -11.72 -9.18 23.36
N LYS A 296 -11.95 -10.34 22.72
CA LYS A 296 -13.12 -11.19 22.97
C LYS A 296 -13.10 -11.88 24.33
N LYS A 297 -11.92 -12.14 24.91
CA LYS A 297 -11.78 -12.86 26.18
C LYS A 297 -12.24 -11.99 27.34
N ILE A 298 -11.85 -10.71 27.34
CA ILE A 298 -12.21 -9.77 28.40
C ILE A 298 -13.36 -8.83 28.02
N ASN A 299 -13.82 -8.90 26.76
CA ASN A 299 -14.85 -8.04 26.19
C ASN A 299 -14.58 -6.54 26.39
N LYS A 300 -13.33 -6.12 26.16
CA LYS A 300 -12.90 -4.72 26.27
C LYS A 300 -12.32 -4.22 24.96
N SER A 301 -12.58 -2.95 24.68
CA SER A 301 -11.96 -2.24 23.57
C SER A 301 -10.48 -1.96 23.87
N ILE A 302 -9.61 -2.40 22.96
CA ILE A 302 -8.17 -2.07 22.93
C ILE A 302 -7.99 -0.74 22.18
N ILE A 303 -8.78 -0.53 21.14
CA ILE A 303 -8.80 0.70 20.33
C ILE A 303 -10.26 1.06 20.10
N ASP A 304 -10.60 2.32 20.39
CA ASP A 304 -11.82 2.97 19.96
C ASP A 304 -11.39 4.40 19.59
N ASP A 305 -11.02 4.59 18.33
CA ASP A 305 -10.31 5.78 17.88
C ASP A 305 -10.60 6.09 16.41
N ILE A 306 -10.37 7.35 16.02
CA ILE A 306 -10.61 7.85 14.66
C ILE A 306 -9.26 8.17 14.01
N GLY A 307 -8.92 7.40 12.98
CA GLY A 307 -7.76 7.64 12.14
C GLY A 307 -8.04 8.76 11.15
N SER A 308 -7.25 9.84 11.19
CA SER A 308 -7.29 10.93 10.20
C SER A 308 -6.34 10.67 9.03
N SER A 309 -6.35 11.57 8.04
CA SER A 309 -5.57 11.49 6.80
C SER A 309 -5.50 10.07 6.22
N ALA A 310 -6.66 9.40 6.27
CA ALA A 310 -6.78 8.04 5.84
C ALA A 310 -6.74 8.00 4.33
N CYS A 311 -6.00 7.03 3.81
CA CYS A 311 -6.06 6.69 2.41
C CYS A 311 -7.17 5.66 2.19
N ILE A 312 -8.06 5.91 1.25
CA ILE A 312 -9.14 4.97 0.89
C ILE A 312 -9.27 4.94 -0.62
N GLU A 313 -9.31 3.72 -1.14
CA GLU A 313 -9.54 3.38 -2.53
C GLU A 313 -10.67 2.36 -2.63
N VAL A 314 -11.68 2.66 -3.46
CA VAL A 314 -12.78 1.75 -3.79
C VAL A 314 -12.87 1.71 -5.30
N ALA A 315 -12.52 0.58 -5.91
CA ALA A 315 -12.38 0.47 -7.35
C ALA A 315 -12.95 -0.85 -7.89
N GLY A 316 -13.22 -0.85 -9.20
CA GLY A 316 -13.82 -1.97 -9.91
C GLY A 316 -15.26 -2.27 -9.49
N ASN A 317 -15.72 -3.50 -9.73
CA ASN A 317 -17.05 -3.95 -9.36
C ASN A 317 -17.12 -4.35 -7.88
N TYR A 318 -17.10 -3.36 -6.98
CA TYR A 318 -17.14 -3.57 -5.54
C TYR A 318 -18.46 -4.16 -5.02
N SER A 319 -19.53 -4.22 -5.84
CA SER A 319 -20.76 -4.94 -5.48
C SER A 319 -20.52 -6.43 -5.22
N LEU A 320 -19.46 -7.00 -5.82
CA LEU A 320 -19.03 -8.38 -5.63
C LEU A 320 -18.43 -8.65 -4.24
N LEU A 321 -18.17 -7.61 -3.45
CA LEU A 321 -17.57 -7.71 -2.12
C LEU A 321 -18.60 -7.66 -1.00
N LEU A 322 -19.86 -7.34 -1.33
CA LEU A 322 -20.90 -7.11 -0.34
C LEU A 322 -21.24 -8.40 0.39
N LYS A 323 -21.33 -8.32 1.72
CA LYS A 323 -21.62 -9.45 2.61
C LYS A 323 -22.45 -9.02 3.81
#